data_AF-A0A7W1PWC4-F1
#
_entry.id   AF-A0A7W1PWC4-F1
#
_cell.length_a   1.000
_cell.length_b   1.000
_cell.length_c   1.000
_cell.angle_alpha   90.00
_cell.angle_beta   90.00
_cell.angle_gamma   90.00
#
_symmetry.space_group_name_H-M   'P 1'
#
loop_
_entity.id
_entity.type
_entity.pdbx_description
1 polymer ?
#
loop_
_entity_poly.entity_id
_entity_poly.type
_entity_poly.pdbx_seq_one_letter_code
_entity_poly.pdbx_strand_id
1 'polypeptide(L)'
;MSNITKQLVLIFSIFFLLLLLLGILTFNVANRFKESTAHIQEQTFPEIVSLNQIENIVGLRKLTVIHYMLSKDPVKKAEHKELLKFLTAENDKNFETLSGLITAEKIRTQLNIVLKARTEYQEQTNKILILFENEEAPDPAEYEENILRPFYLRFLNELNILNNMVIADASETISGTYIKADESERLAYLVIVLGSIFLVIAGYKISGLFHRLKTDARKLKDFNKLLEERMYFLAESMPFMVWTADPQGNINYYSKKWEEYTGYDIETLKKESWIKIVHPDFLESTKEIYIKWNPE
;
A
#
# COMPACT_ATOMS: atom_id res chain seq x y z
N MET A 1 -10.73 -29.81 -25.12
CA MET A 1 -10.99 -29.15 -23.81
C MET A 1 -12.48 -28.90 -23.66
N SER A 2 -13.09 -29.39 -22.58
CA SER A 2 -14.51 -29.17 -22.25
C SER A 2 -14.82 -27.67 -22.14
N ASN A 3 -16.04 -27.26 -22.49
CA ASN A 3 -16.53 -25.88 -22.35
C ASN A 3 -16.35 -25.35 -20.90
N ILE A 4 -16.44 -26.26 -19.92
CA ILE A 4 -16.21 -25.99 -18.50
C ILE A 4 -14.76 -25.56 -18.24
N THR A 5 -13.79 -26.24 -18.85
CA THR A 5 -12.35 -25.93 -18.67
C THR A 5 -12.02 -24.53 -19.19
N LYS A 6 -12.60 -24.11 -20.32
CA LYS A 6 -12.42 -22.76 -20.87
C LYS A 6 -13.03 -21.68 -19.97
N GLN A 7 -14.24 -21.93 -19.45
CA GLN A 7 -14.87 -21.00 -18.49
C GLN A 7 -14.06 -20.89 -17.20
N LEU A 8 -13.46 -22.00 -16.73
CA LEU A 8 -12.65 -22.05 -15.53
C LEU A 8 -11.37 -21.22 -15.69
N VAL A 9 -10.65 -21.40 -16.80
CA VAL A 9 -9.46 -20.60 -17.12
C VAL A 9 -9.83 -19.12 -17.24
N LEU A 10 -10.92 -18.78 -17.93
CA LEU A 10 -11.36 -17.38 -18.06
C LEU A 10 -11.68 -16.74 -16.70
N ILE A 11 -12.40 -17.45 -15.82
CA ILE A 11 -12.72 -16.98 -14.48
C ILE A 11 -11.43 -16.76 -13.67
N PHE A 12 -10.51 -17.72 -13.67
CA PHE A 12 -9.24 -17.61 -12.95
C PHE A 12 -8.36 -16.47 -13.49
N SER A 13 -8.29 -16.29 -14.81
CA SER A 13 -7.53 -15.20 -15.42
C SER A 13 -8.10 -13.82 -15.04
N ILE A 14 -9.43 -13.66 -15.07
CA ILE A 14 -10.08 -12.43 -14.61
C ILE A 14 -9.82 -12.22 -13.10
N PHE A 15 -9.87 -13.29 -12.32
CA PHE A 15 -9.62 -13.25 -10.88
C PHE A 15 -8.20 -12.76 -10.56
N PHE A 16 -7.21 -13.31 -11.26
CA PHE A 16 -5.81 -12.96 -11.11
C PHE A 16 -5.53 -11.51 -11.50
N LEU A 17 -6.15 -11.03 -12.59
CA LEU A 17 -6.00 -9.66 -13.07
C LEU A 17 -6.61 -8.65 -12.08
N LEU A 18 -7.75 -8.98 -11.48
CA LEU A 18 -8.38 -8.15 -10.44
C LEU A 18 -7.56 -8.12 -9.15
N LEU A 19 -6.97 -9.25 -8.72
CA LEU A 19 -6.05 -9.29 -7.58
C LEU A 19 -4.79 -8.45 -7.81
N LEU A 20 -4.20 -8.52 -9.01
CA LEU A 20 -3.07 -7.68 -9.38
C LEU A 20 -3.43 -6.20 -9.34
N LEU A 21 -4.60 -5.83 -9.87
CA LEU A 21 -5.07 -4.44 -9.87
C LEU A 21 -5.32 -3.94 -8.43
N LEU A 22 -5.89 -4.78 -7.57
CA LEU A 22 -6.07 -4.50 -6.14
C LEU A 22 -4.72 -4.34 -5.42
N GLY A 23 -3.75 -5.18 -5.73
CA GLY A 23 -2.39 -5.10 -5.22
C GLY A 23 -1.67 -3.80 -5.62
N ILE A 24 -1.80 -3.40 -6.89
CA ILE A 24 -1.25 -2.12 -7.37
C ILE A 24 -1.92 -0.95 -6.65
N LEU A 25 -3.25 -1.00 -6.49
CA LEU A 25 -4.02 0.07 -5.84
C LEU A 25 -3.66 0.21 -4.35
N THR A 26 -3.58 -0.90 -3.61
CA THR A 26 -3.14 -0.91 -2.19
C THR A 26 -1.71 -0.38 -2.04
N PHE A 27 -0.78 -0.82 -2.89
CA PHE A 27 0.60 -0.37 -2.87
C PHE A 27 0.71 1.14 -3.12
N ASN A 28 -0.03 1.66 -4.09
CA ASN A 28 -0.06 3.09 -4.38
C ASN A 28 -0.60 3.92 -3.21
N VAL A 29 -1.66 3.44 -2.55
CA VAL A 29 -2.24 4.10 -1.36
C VAL A 29 -1.25 4.08 -0.18
N ALA A 30 -0.59 2.95 0.07
CA ALA A 30 0.40 2.83 1.13
C ALA A 30 1.61 3.75 0.89
N ASN A 31 2.08 3.87 -0.35
CA ASN A 31 3.17 4.81 -0.69
C ASN A 31 2.76 6.27 -0.47
N ARG A 32 1.55 6.68 -0.89
CA ARG A 32 1.05 8.05 -0.64
C ARG A 32 0.93 8.36 0.85
N PHE A 33 0.47 7.39 1.64
CA PHE A 33 0.36 7.54 3.08
C PHE A 33 1.75 7.67 3.74
N LYS A 34 2.73 6.89 3.28
CA LYS A 34 4.13 6.98 3.74
C LYS A 34 4.75 8.35 3.40
N GLU A 35 4.52 8.86 2.19
CA GLU A 35 4.99 10.20 1.79
C GLU A 35 4.35 11.31 2.64
N SER A 36 3.04 11.24 2.87
CA SER A 36 2.32 12.23 3.70
C SER A 36 2.76 12.22 5.17
N THR A 37 2.90 11.04 5.78
CA THR A 37 3.31 10.92 7.19
C THR A 37 4.76 11.31 7.45
N ALA A 38 5.67 11.04 6.50
CA ALA A 38 7.06 11.49 6.57
C ALA A 38 7.16 13.03 6.65
N HIS A 39 6.33 13.75 5.88
CA HIS A 39 6.27 15.21 5.94
C HIS A 39 5.77 15.77 7.28
N ILE A 40 4.91 15.04 8.01
CA ILE A 40 4.34 15.51 9.29
C ILE A 40 5.31 15.24 10.46
N GLN A 41 6.02 14.12 10.44
CA GLN A 41 6.83 13.67 11.58
C GLN A 41 8.22 14.34 11.63
N GLU A 42 8.72 14.85 10.50
CA GLU A 42 10.04 15.51 10.38
C GLU A 42 9.98 17.05 10.42
N GLN A 43 8.79 17.66 10.38
CA GLN A 43 8.62 19.12 10.41
C GLN A 43 8.81 19.69 11.82
N THR A 44 10.06 19.79 12.27
CA THR A 44 10.47 21.05 12.89
C THR A 44 10.31 22.14 11.83
N PHE A 45 9.71 23.29 12.13
CA PHE A 45 9.68 24.46 11.23
C PHE A 45 10.88 25.35 11.57
N PRO A 46 12.10 25.05 11.06
CA PRO A 46 13.31 25.76 11.44
C PRO A 46 13.24 27.25 11.11
N GLU A 47 12.45 27.63 10.11
CA GLU A 47 12.19 29.03 9.74
C GLU A 47 11.40 29.77 10.84
N ILE A 48 10.40 29.13 11.46
CA ILE A 48 9.65 29.70 12.59
C ILE A 48 10.56 29.81 13.82
N VAL A 49 11.41 28.80 14.07
CA VAL A 49 12.39 28.85 15.17
C VAL A 49 13.38 30.00 14.97
N SER A 50 13.90 30.15 13.75
CA SER A 50 14.84 31.22 13.38
C SER A 50 14.18 32.60 13.54
N LEU A 51 12.92 32.75 13.12
CA LEU A 51 12.15 34.00 13.31
C LEU A 51 11.96 34.35 14.79
N ASN A 52 11.60 33.40 15.63
CA ASN A 52 11.48 33.63 17.08
C ASN A 52 12.82 34.07 17.70
N GLN A 53 13.93 33.47 17.29
CA GLN A 53 15.27 33.89 17.73
C GLN A 53 15.59 35.31 17.27
N ILE A 54 15.26 35.66 16.04
CA ILE A 54 15.41 37.03 15.50
C ILE A 54 14.59 38.01 16.34
N GLU A 55 13.29 37.78 16.53
CA GLU A 55 12.39 38.67 17.27
C GLU A 55 12.89 38.91 18.71
N ASN A 56 13.29 37.85 19.41
CA ASN A 56 13.87 37.94 20.75
C ASN A 56 15.13 38.81 20.78
N ILE A 57 16.05 38.61 19.84
CA ILE A 57 17.28 39.41 19.77
C ILE A 57 16.98 40.86 19.41
N VAL A 58 16.01 41.13 18.52
CA VAL A 58 15.60 42.50 18.16
C VAL A 58 15.09 43.26 19.39
N GLY A 59 14.24 42.61 20.20
CA GLY A 59 13.74 43.18 21.45
C GLY A 59 14.87 43.44 22.47
N LEU A 60 15.72 42.44 22.69
CA LEU A 60 16.88 42.55 23.60
C LEU A 60 17.82 43.67 23.16
N ARG A 61 18.15 43.73 21.86
CA ARG A 61 19.04 44.76 21.31
C ARG A 61 18.47 46.16 21.51
N LYS A 62 17.16 46.36 21.26
CA LYS A 62 16.51 47.66 21.54
C LYS A 62 16.68 48.06 23.00
N LEU A 63 16.41 47.14 23.93
CA LEU A 63 16.57 47.39 25.36
C LEU A 63 18.02 47.75 25.72
N THR A 64 19.01 47.03 25.17
CA THR A 64 20.42 47.31 25.41
C THR A 64 20.85 48.67 24.87
N VAL A 65 20.33 49.11 23.71
CA VAL A 65 20.59 50.47 23.19
C VAL A 65 20.04 51.53 24.16
N ILE A 66 18.82 51.34 24.69
CA ILE A 66 18.23 52.26 25.67
C ILE A 66 19.07 52.30 26.96
N HIS A 67 19.46 51.14 27.49
CA HIS A 67 20.31 51.07 28.68
C HIS A 67 21.70 51.69 28.46
N TYR A 68 22.27 51.56 27.26
CA TYR A 68 23.51 52.23 26.90
C TYR A 68 23.37 53.76 26.94
N MET A 69 22.30 54.31 26.35
CA MET A 69 22.04 55.75 26.34
C MET A 69 21.83 56.32 27.76
N LEU A 70 21.15 55.57 28.63
CA LEU A 70 20.83 56.02 29.99
C LEU A 70 21.99 55.81 31.00
N SER A 71 22.94 54.93 30.71
CA SER A 71 24.03 54.63 31.64
C SER A 71 25.03 55.77 31.73
N LYS A 72 25.35 56.22 32.94
CA LYS A 72 26.48 57.13 33.22
C LYS A 72 27.74 56.38 33.66
N ASP A 73 27.63 55.09 33.95
CA ASP A 73 28.73 54.25 34.40
C ASP A 73 29.54 53.74 33.18
N PRO A 74 30.84 54.08 33.07
CA PRO A 74 31.68 53.65 31.96
C PRO A 74 31.81 52.13 31.85
N VAL A 75 31.82 51.40 32.97
CA VAL A 75 31.93 49.94 32.98
C VAL A 75 30.67 49.33 32.38
N LYS A 76 29.49 49.78 32.82
CA LYS A 76 28.20 49.33 32.25
C LYS A 76 28.05 49.71 30.78
N LYS A 77 28.52 50.89 30.37
CA LYS A 77 28.55 51.27 28.94
C LYS A 77 29.38 50.30 28.12
N ALA A 78 30.57 49.91 28.61
CA ALA A 78 31.41 48.91 27.95
C ALA A 78 30.73 47.53 27.87
N GLU A 79 30.10 47.07 28.95
CA GLU A 79 29.33 45.81 28.98
C GLU A 79 28.18 45.82 27.96
N HIS A 80 27.39 46.91 27.91
CA HIS A 80 26.33 47.05 26.91
C HIS A 80 26.88 47.05 25.49
N LYS A 81 28.04 47.67 25.24
CA LYS A 81 28.67 47.71 23.90
C LYS A 81 29.12 46.31 23.46
N GLU A 82 29.70 45.51 24.36
CA GLU A 82 30.04 44.11 24.08
C GLU A 82 28.79 43.26 23.84
N LEU A 83 27.74 43.45 24.66
CA LEU A 83 26.46 42.76 24.45
C LEU A 83 25.82 43.13 23.10
N LEU A 84 25.87 44.39 22.69
CA LEU A 84 25.35 44.83 21.38
C LEU A 84 26.12 44.19 20.22
N LYS A 85 27.44 44.03 20.33
CA LYS A 85 28.25 43.31 19.33
C LYS A 85 27.82 41.84 19.23
N PHE A 86 27.72 41.18 20.38
CA PHE A 86 27.28 39.78 20.46
C PHE A 86 25.88 39.60 19.85
N LEU A 87 24.90 40.40 20.29
CA LEU A 87 23.53 40.35 19.78
C LEU A 87 23.46 40.62 18.28
N THR A 88 24.29 41.53 17.77
CA THR A 88 24.33 41.83 16.32
C THR A 88 24.84 40.62 15.54
N ALA A 89 25.95 40.01 15.97
CA ALA A 89 26.52 38.83 15.32
C ALA A 89 25.56 37.62 15.36
N GLU A 90 24.90 37.38 16.50
CA GLU A 90 23.92 36.29 16.62
C GLU A 90 22.69 36.54 15.74
N ASN A 91 22.24 37.78 15.66
CA ASN A 91 21.12 38.15 14.79
C ASN A 91 21.48 38.00 13.30
N ASP A 92 22.71 38.37 12.90
CA ASP A 92 23.21 38.17 11.52
C ASP A 92 23.17 36.68 11.14
N LYS A 93 23.68 35.80 12.02
CA LYS A 93 23.64 34.35 11.83
C LYS A 93 22.22 33.81 11.70
N ASN A 94 21.29 34.30 12.50
CA ASN A 94 19.89 33.85 12.42
C ASN A 94 19.21 34.34 11.13
N PHE A 95 19.53 35.54 10.64
CA PHE A 95 19.06 36.00 9.33
C PHE A 95 19.67 35.21 8.16
N GLU A 96 20.96 34.84 8.25
CA GLU A 96 21.61 33.96 7.26
C GLU A 96 20.95 32.58 7.22
N THR A 97 20.70 32.00 8.40
CA THR A 97 20.00 30.72 8.54
C THR A 97 18.60 30.81 7.94
N LEU A 98 17.82 31.82 8.31
CA LEU A 98 16.47 32.05 7.78
C LEU A 98 16.47 32.22 6.25
N SER A 99 17.44 32.94 5.71
CA SER A 99 17.61 33.12 4.26
C SER A 99 17.85 31.80 3.53
N GLY A 100 18.65 30.90 4.11
CA GLY A 100 18.90 29.56 3.58
C GLY A 100 17.68 28.64 3.61
N LEU A 101 16.76 28.86 4.55
CA LEU A 101 15.53 28.08 4.71
C LEU A 101 14.39 28.56 3.80
N ILE A 102 14.34 29.85 3.47
CA ILE A 102 13.26 30.43 2.66
C ILE A 102 13.44 30.11 1.17
N THR A 103 12.53 29.29 0.65
CA THR A 103 12.48 28.90 -0.77
C THR A 103 11.45 29.69 -1.58
N ALA A 104 10.30 30.04 -0.99
CA ALA A 104 9.22 30.73 -1.68
C ALA A 104 9.59 32.16 -2.08
N GLU A 105 9.43 32.50 -3.37
CA GLU A 105 9.82 33.80 -3.94
C GLU A 105 9.14 35.00 -3.24
N LYS A 106 7.86 34.85 -2.92
CA LYS A 106 7.08 35.89 -2.23
C LYS A 106 7.63 36.17 -0.82
N ILE A 107 7.98 35.12 -0.07
CA ILE A 107 8.57 35.23 1.27
C ILE A 107 9.98 35.81 1.18
N ARG A 108 10.77 35.39 0.19
CA ARG A 108 12.11 35.94 -0.07
C ARG A 108 12.08 37.43 -0.37
N THR A 109 11.08 37.88 -1.14
CA THR A 109 10.87 39.31 -1.42
C THR A 109 10.61 40.09 -0.14
N GLN A 110 9.74 39.58 0.73
CA GLN A 110 9.47 40.21 2.03
C GLN A 110 10.70 40.19 2.94
N LEU A 111 11.48 39.11 2.97
CA LEU A 111 12.73 39.04 3.72
C LEU A 111 13.70 40.16 3.31
N ASN A 112 13.82 40.46 2.01
CA ASN A 112 14.65 41.56 1.53
C ASN A 112 14.17 42.94 2.04
N ILE A 113 12.85 43.13 2.16
CA ILE A 113 12.27 44.35 2.74
C ILE A 113 12.62 44.44 4.23
N VAL A 114 12.54 43.33 4.97
CA VAL A 114 12.96 43.25 6.37
C VAL A 114 14.44 43.59 6.52
N LEU A 115 15.31 43.00 5.69
CA LEU A 115 16.76 43.25 5.73
C LEU A 115 17.10 44.72 5.42
N LYS A 116 16.35 45.36 4.52
CA LYS A 116 16.48 46.81 4.27
C LYS A 116 16.09 47.63 5.50
N ALA A 117 14.91 47.38 6.07
CA ALA A 117 14.44 48.10 7.27
C ALA A 117 15.37 47.88 8.48
N ARG A 118 15.91 46.66 8.63
CA ARG A 118 16.94 46.31 9.62
C ARG A 118 18.19 47.16 9.44
N THR A 119 18.71 47.26 8.22
CA THR A 119 19.92 48.03 7.91
C THR A 119 19.75 49.50 8.26
N GLU A 120 18.61 50.09 7.87
CA GLU A 120 18.29 51.49 8.20
C GLU A 120 18.19 51.71 9.71
N TYR A 121 17.56 50.78 10.46
CA TYR A 121 17.52 50.84 11.93
C TYR A 121 18.90 50.69 12.57
N GLN A 122 19.74 49.76 12.06
CA GLN A 122 21.10 49.56 12.53
C GLN A 122 21.96 50.82 12.34
N GLU A 123 21.83 51.49 11.20
CA GLU A 123 22.55 52.73 10.92
C GLU A 123 22.21 53.81 11.96
N GLN A 124 20.93 53.99 12.30
CA GLN A 124 20.52 54.93 13.34
C GLN A 124 21.07 54.54 14.72
N THR A 125 21.02 53.25 15.09
CA THR A 125 21.61 52.81 16.36
C THR A 125 23.12 53.03 16.41
N ASN A 126 23.85 52.85 15.32
CA ASN A 126 25.30 53.07 15.31
C ASN A 126 25.65 54.56 15.49
N LYS A 127 24.88 55.46 14.87
CA LYS A 127 25.02 56.92 15.08
C LYS A 127 24.82 57.28 16.56
N ILE A 128 23.82 56.70 17.21
CA ILE A 128 23.57 56.88 18.65
C ILE A 128 24.76 56.44 19.48
N LEU A 129 25.28 55.24 19.23
CA LEU A 129 26.39 54.70 20.02
C LEU A 129 27.61 55.62 19.99
N ILE A 130 27.90 56.23 18.83
CA ILE A 130 28.99 57.20 18.65
C ILE A 130 28.68 58.53 19.38
N LEU A 131 27.49 59.11 19.20
CA LEU A 131 27.12 60.38 19.86
C LEU A 131 27.18 60.28 21.39
N PHE A 132 26.68 59.18 21.96
CA PHE A 132 26.69 58.92 23.40
C PHE A 132 28.06 58.47 23.94
N GLU A 133 28.99 58.08 23.07
CA GLU A 133 30.39 57.82 23.42
C GLU A 133 31.19 59.12 23.50
N ASN A 134 30.93 60.08 22.62
CA ASN A 134 31.61 61.38 22.58
C ASN A 134 31.03 62.44 23.56
N GLU A 135 30.01 62.09 24.34
CA GLU A 135 29.25 63.03 25.18
C GLU A 135 28.60 64.20 24.39
N GLU A 136 28.45 64.04 23.08
CA GLU A 136 27.82 65.00 22.15
C GLU A 136 26.29 64.77 22.05
N ALA A 137 25.72 64.01 22.99
CA ALA A 137 24.41 63.43 22.85
C ALA A 137 23.25 64.39 23.21
N PRO A 138 22.17 64.44 22.41
CA PRO A 138 20.89 65.05 22.79
C PRO A 138 20.18 64.25 23.90
N ASP A 139 19.06 64.76 24.42
CA ASP A 139 18.25 64.06 25.43
C ASP A 139 17.90 62.62 24.95
N PRO A 140 18.29 61.56 25.70
CA PRO A 140 17.97 60.17 25.36
C PRO A 140 16.51 59.92 25.03
N ALA A 141 15.59 60.59 25.75
CA ALA A 141 14.15 60.41 25.55
C ALA A 141 13.70 61.00 24.22
N GLU A 142 14.12 62.24 23.93
CA GLU A 142 13.79 62.94 22.69
C GLU A 142 14.34 62.21 21.46
N TYR A 143 15.57 61.67 21.57
CA TYR A 143 16.18 60.94 20.47
C TYR A 143 15.55 59.55 20.25
N GLU A 144 15.20 58.83 21.32
CA GLU A 144 14.48 57.54 21.18
C GLU A 144 13.15 57.77 20.46
N GLU A 145 12.38 58.76 20.90
CA GLU A 145 11.04 59.02 20.38
C GLU A 145 11.04 59.51 18.93
N ASN A 146 11.89 60.49 18.61
CA ASN A 146 11.84 61.18 17.32
C ASN A 146 12.73 60.55 16.25
N ILE A 147 13.81 59.87 16.63
CA ILE A 147 14.78 59.30 15.68
C ILE A 147 14.72 57.78 15.67
N LEU A 148 14.85 57.11 16.82
CA LEU A 148 15.02 55.66 16.82
C LEU A 148 13.71 54.89 16.61
N ARG A 149 12.66 55.33 17.28
CA ARG A 149 11.35 54.65 17.35
C ARG A 149 10.70 54.47 15.96
N PRO A 150 10.70 55.46 15.04
CA PRO A 150 10.11 55.27 13.71
C PRO A 150 10.78 54.13 12.92
N PHE A 151 12.12 54.06 12.93
CA PHE A 151 12.86 53.00 12.23
C PHE A 151 12.65 51.63 12.89
N TYR A 152 12.61 51.60 14.23
CA TYR A 152 12.31 50.37 14.97
C TYR A 152 10.91 49.82 14.65
N LEU A 153 9.90 50.69 14.67
CA LEU A 153 8.51 50.29 14.38
C LEU A 153 8.35 49.81 12.93
N ARG A 154 9.01 50.48 11.99
CA ARG A 154 9.02 50.02 10.59
C ARG A 154 9.68 48.65 10.48
N PHE A 155 10.84 48.44 11.10
CA PHE A 155 11.50 47.14 11.09
C PHE A 155 10.63 46.04 11.72
N LEU A 156 10.04 46.29 12.88
CA LEU A 156 9.10 45.35 13.52
C LEU A 156 7.88 45.04 12.65
N ASN A 157 7.32 46.04 11.99
CA ASN A 157 6.18 45.85 11.10
C ASN A 157 6.52 44.90 9.95
N GLU A 158 7.64 45.15 9.26
CA GLU A 158 8.07 44.28 8.17
C GLU A 158 8.41 42.86 8.65
N LEU A 159 9.01 42.73 9.84
CA LEU A 159 9.33 41.44 10.46
C LEU A 159 8.06 40.67 10.83
N ASN A 160 7.03 41.35 11.36
CA ASN A 160 5.74 40.74 11.68
C ASN A 160 5.01 40.29 10.40
N ILE A 161 5.06 41.07 9.32
CA ILE A 161 4.51 40.66 8.02
C ILE A 161 5.22 39.39 7.53
N LEU A 162 6.56 39.35 7.61
CA LEU A 162 7.33 38.15 7.26
C LEU A 162 6.92 36.94 8.12
N ASN A 163 6.80 37.13 9.43
CA ASN A 163 6.42 36.06 10.37
C ASN A 163 5.04 35.48 10.02
N ASN A 164 4.04 36.34 9.79
CA ASN A 164 2.71 35.91 9.38
C ASN A 164 2.72 35.16 8.03
N MET A 165 3.55 35.58 7.07
CA MET A 165 3.70 34.89 5.80
C MET A 165 4.31 33.49 5.96
N VAL A 166 5.35 33.36 6.79
CA VAL A 166 5.99 32.07 7.07
C VAL A 166 5.03 31.12 7.80
N ILE A 167 4.30 31.62 8.80
CA ILE A 167 3.28 30.82 9.52
C ILE A 167 2.17 30.37 8.56
N ALA A 168 1.73 31.23 7.65
CA ALA A 168 0.70 30.89 6.67
C ALA A 168 1.18 29.80 5.69
N ASP A 169 2.42 29.89 5.20
CA ASP A 169 3.03 28.91 4.30
C ASP A 169 3.21 27.53 4.98
N ALA A 170 3.66 27.53 6.25
CA ALA A 170 3.71 26.33 7.07
C ALA A 170 2.33 25.69 7.26
N SER A 171 1.31 26.51 7.58
CA SER A 171 -0.07 26.06 7.77
C SER A 171 -0.69 25.48 6.49
N GLU A 172 -0.43 26.08 5.33
CA GLU A 172 -0.87 25.58 4.03
C GLU A 172 -0.20 24.24 3.70
N THR A 173 1.10 24.13 3.96
CA THR A 173 1.86 22.88 3.79
C THR A 173 1.30 21.76 4.67
N ILE A 174 1.03 22.04 5.95
CA ILE A 174 0.43 21.10 6.89
C ILE A 174 -0.97 20.68 6.39
N SER A 175 -1.82 21.65 6.05
CA SER A 175 -3.20 21.41 5.62
C SER A 175 -3.27 20.57 4.34
N GLY A 176 -2.43 20.89 3.35
CA GLY A 176 -2.32 20.11 2.12
C GLY A 176 -1.84 18.67 2.37
N THR A 177 -0.99 18.47 3.38
CA THR A 177 -0.51 17.14 3.77
C THR A 177 -1.61 16.32 4.45
N TYR A 178 -2.41 16.93 5.33
CA TYR A 178 -3.58 16.30 5.95
C TYR A 178 -4.66 15.92 4.93
N ILE A 179 -4.95 16.78 3.95
CA ILE A 179 -5.93 16.48 2.89
C ILE A 179 -5.48 15.25 2.07
N LYS A 180 -4.20 15.18 1.71
CA LYS A 180 -3.63 14.02 0.99
C LYS A 180 -3.67 12.73 1.82
N ALA A 181 -3.51 12.81 3.15
CA ALA A 181 -3.65 11.68 4.05
C ALA A 181 -5.10 11.15 4.08
N ASP A 182 -6.09 12.03 4.23
CA ASP A 182 -7.52 11.67 4.27
C ASP A 182 -7.99 11.04 2.93
N GLU A 183 -7.59 11.59 1.79
CA GLU A 183 -7.88 10.98 0.48
C GLU A 183 -7.30 9.57 0.36
N SER A 184 -6.08 9.37 0.86
CA SER A 184 -5.41 8.06 0.84
C SER A 184 -6.15 7.06 1.73
N GLU A 185 -6.62 7.47 2.90
CA GLU A 185 -7.40 6.61 3.80
C GLU A 185 -8.74 6.19 3.17
N ARG A 186 -9.48 7.13 2.55
CA ARG A 186 -10.73 6.81 1.83
C ARG A 186 -10.52 5.82 0.70
N LEU A 187 -9.44 5.97 -0.07
CA LEU A 187 -9.07 5.01 -1.12
C LEU A 187 -8.79 3.62 -0.52
N ALA A 188 -8.07 3.54 0.62
CA ALA A 188 -7.80 2.27 1.29
C ALA A 188 -9.09 1.53 1.66
N TYR A 189 -10.07 2.21 2.27
CA TYR A 189 -11.36 1.61 2.60
C TYR A 189 -12.11 1.10 1.37
N LEU A 190 -12.11 1.89 0.28
CA LEU A 190 -12.75 1.48 -0.97
C LEU A 190 -12.10 0.20 -1.52
N VAL A 191 -10.76 0.10 -1.48
CA VAL A 191 -10.03 -1.10 -1.89
C VAL A 191 -10.42 -2.32 -1.04
N ILE A 192 -10.49 -2.16 0.29
CA ILE A 192 -10.86 -3.24 1.21
C ILE A 192 -12.30 -3.71 0.95
N VAL A 193 -13.24 -2.79 0.78
CA VAL A 193 -14.65 -3.10 0.50
C VAL A 193 -14.78 -3.82 -0.84
N LEU A 194 -14.14 -3.33 -1.90
CA LEU A 194 -14.15 -3.98 -3.21
C LEU A 194 -13.51 -5.38 -3.15
N GLY A 195 -12.38 -5.53 -2.45
CA GLY A 195 -11.74 -6.83 -2.23
C GLY A 195 -12.65 -7.81 -1.48
N SER A 196 -13.40 -7.32 -0.49
CA SER A 196 -14.33 -8.14 0.30
C SER A 196 -15.53 -8.61 -0.53
N ILE A 197 -16.16 -7.71 -1.29
CA ILE A 197 -17.26 -8.04 -2.22
C ILE A 197 -16.79 -9.08 -3.24
N PHE A 198 -15.58 -8.88 -3.77
CA PHE A 198 -14.97 -9.79 -4.72
C PHE A 198 -14.75 -11.19 -4.16
N LEU A 199 -14.23 -11.33 -2.92
CA LEU A 199 -14.07 -12.63 -2.25
C LEU A 199 -15.40 -13.38 -2.11
N VAL A 200 -16.48 -12.66 -1.79
CA VAL A 200 -17.82 -13.24 -1.68
C VAL A 200 -18.32 -13.77 -3.03
N ILE A 201 -18.18 -12.98 -4.10
CA ILE A 201 -18.58 -13.40 -5.46
C ILE A 201 -17.75 -14.60 -5.92
N ALA A 202 -16.46 -14.62 -5.62
CA ALA A 202 -15.56 -15.74 -5.90
C ALA A 202 -16.05 -17.03 -5.25
N GLY A 203 -16.28 -16.97 -3.93
CA GLY A 203 -16.73 -18.10 -3.13
C GLY A 203 -18.05 -18.64 -3.65
N TYR A 204 -18.99 -17.76 -4.00
CA TYR A 204 -20.28 -18.16 -4.57
C TYR A 204 -20.11 -18.90 -5.91
N LYS A 205 -19.28 -18.38 -6.84
CA LYS A 205 -19.05 -19.05 -8.13
C LYS A 205 -18.33 -20.39 -7.99
N ILE A 206 -17.32 -20.47 -7.13
CA ILE A 206 -16.57 -21.71 -6.86
C ILE A 206 -17.50 -22.76 -6.25
N SER A 207 -18.30 -22.39 -5.25
CA SER A 207 -19.27 -23.28 -4.62
C SER A 207 -20.28 -23.85 -5.64
N GLY A 208 -20.85 -22.99 -6.50
CA GLY A 208 -21.76 -23.42 -7.55
C GLY A 208 -21.12 -24.36 -8.57
N LEU A 209 -19.85 -24.15 -8.92
CA LEU A 209 -19.10 -25.05 -9.79
C LEU A 209 -18.85 -26.42 -9.13
N PHE A 210 -18.43 -26.44 -7.87
CA PHE A 210 -18.25 -27.68 -7.12
C PHE A 210 -19.54 -28.49 -7.04
N HIS A 211 -20.68 -27.83 -6.81
CA HIS A 211 -21.98 -28.48 -6.79
C HIS A 211 -22.32 -29.14 -8.14
N ARG A 212 -22.10 -28.42 -9.26
CA ARG A 212 -22.30 -28.98 -10.61
C ARG A 212 -21.40 -30.17 -10.89
N LEU A 213 -20.10 -30.05 -10.63
CA LEU A 213 -19.14 -31.15 -10.84
C LEU A 213 -19.51 -32.39 -10.02
N LYS A 214 -19.91 -32.21 -8.76
CA LYS A 214 -20.36 -33.31 -7.90
C LYS A 214 -21.64 -33.97 -8.42
N THR A 215 -22.56 -33.17 -8.97
CA THR A 215 -23.82 -33.65 -9.53
C THR A 215 -23.58 -34.44 -10.81
N ASP A 216 -22.75 -33.94 -11.71
CA ASP A 216 -22.41 -34.62 -12.96
C ASP A 216 -21.65 -35.93 -12.71
N ALA A 217 -20.72 -35.95 -11.75
CA ALA A 217 -20.01 -37.16 -11.34
C ALA A 217 -20.97 -38.24 -10.79
N ARG A 218 -21.99 -37.84 -10.01
CA ARG A 218 -23.04 -38.76 -9.53
C ARG A 218 -23.87 -39.31 -10.68
N LYS A 219 -24.36 -38.44 -11.56
CA LYS A 219 -25.15 -38.85 -12.73
C LYS A 219 -24.39 -39.84 -13.62
N LEU A 220 -23.10 -39.61 -13.85
CA LEU A 220 -22.28 -40.52 -14.64
C LEU A 220 -22.12 -41.88 -13.97
N LYS A 221 -21.92 -41.91 -12.65
CA LYS A 221 -21.84 -43.15 -11.87
C LYS A 221 -23.16 -43.93 -11.91
N ASP A 222 -24.28 -43.25 -11.70
CA ASP A 222 -25.61 -43.86 -11.71
C ASP A 222 -25.97 -44.37 -13.12
N PHE A 223 -25.62 -43.63 -14.16
CA PHE A 223 -25.79 -44.05 -15.55
C PHE A 223 -24.96 -45.29 -15.90
N ASN A 224 -23.69 -45.33 -15.49
CA ASN A 224 -22.85 -46.51 -15.69
C ASN A 224 -23.42 -47.74 -14.96
N LYS A 225 -23.86 -47.57 -13.71
CA LYS A 225 -24.49 -48.65 -12.94
C LYS A 225 -25.75 -49.17 -13.61
N LEU A 226 -26.63 -48.27 -14.08
CA LEU A 226 -27.86 -48.65 -14.79
C LEU A 226 -27.56 -49.37 -16.11
N LEU A 227 -26.54 -48.93 -16.84
CA LEU A 227 -26.08 -49.61 -18.06
C LEU A 227 -25.57 -51.03 -17.74
N GLU A 228 -24.74 -51.19 -16.71
CA GLU A 228 -24.27 -52.51 -16.26
C GLU A 228 -25.43 -53.43 -15.88
N GLU A 229 -26.34 -52.98 -15.01
CA GLU A 229 -27.53 -53.75 -14.61
C GLU A 229 -28.39 -54.16 -15.82
N ARG A 230 -28.57 -53.24 -16.79
CA ARG A 230 -29.31 -53.53 -18.02
C ARG A 230 -28.58 -54.53 -18.92
N MET A 231 -27.25 -54.46 -19.02
CA MET A 231 -26.46 -55.43 -19.78
C MET A 231 -26.57 -56.82 -19.19
N TYR A 232 -26.45 -56.96 -17.86
CA TYR A 232 -26.64 -58.24 -17.17
C TYR A 232 -28.06 -58.79 -17.38
N PHE A 233 -29.08 -57.95 -17.20
CA PHE A 233 -30.47 -58.37 -17.42
C PHE A 233 -30.71 -58.88 -18.86
N LEU A 234 -30.18 -58.18 -19.87
CA LEU A 234 -30.30 -58.61 -21.26
C LEU A 234 -29.56 -59.92 -21.51
N ALA A 235 -28.33 -60.07 -21.00
CA ALA A 235 -27.54 -61.29 -21.15
C ALA A 235 -28.21 -62.51 -20.51
N GLU A 236 -28.86 -62.34 -19.36
CA GLU A 236 -29.62 -63.40 -18.67
C GLU A 236 -30.95 -63.75 -19.37
N SER A 237 -31.56 -62.79 -20.08
CA SER A 237 -32.86 -62.99 -20.74
C SER A 237 -32.76 -63.65 -22.11
N MET A 238 -31.56 -63.70 -22.71
CA MET A 238 -31.35 -64.33 -24.01
C MET A 238 -31.34 -65.86 -23.88
N PRO A 239 -31.84 -66.62 -24.88
CA PRO A 239 -31.78 -68.08 -24.87
C PRO A 239 -30.37 -68.63 -25.18
N PHE A 240 -29.38 -67.76 -25.36
CA PHE A 240 -28.00 -68.12 -25.71
C PHE A 240 -27.09 -68.12 -24.48
N MET A 241 -26.07 -68.96 -24.51
CA MET A 241 -24.98 -68.95 -23.53
C MET A 241 -24.08 -67.75 -23.78
N VAL A 242 -24.16 -66.73 -22.93
CA VAL A 242 -23.40 -65.47 -23.04
C VAL A 242 -22.27 -65.48 -22.03
N TRP A 243 -21.10 -64.99 -22.42
CA TRP A 243 -19.95 -64.81 -21.54
C TRP A 243 -19.25 -63.50 -21.89
N THR A 244 -18.54 -62.91 -20.92
CA THR A 244 -17.62 -61.80 -21.17
C THR A 244 -16.25 -62.13 -20.60
N ALA A 245 -15.21 -61.55 -21.18
CA ALA A 245 -13.84 -61.68 -20.70
C ALA A 245 -13.20 -60.31 -20.46
N ASP A 246 -12.21 -60.27 -19.58
CA ASP A 246 -11.35 -59.11 -19.40
C ASP A 246 -10.38 -58.95 -20.60
N PRO A 247 -9.62 -57.84 -20.69
CA PRO A 247 -8.64 -57.66 -21.76
C PRO A 247 -7.50 -58.70 -21.81
N GLN A 248 -7.33 -59.50 -20.75
CA GLN A 248 -6.37 -60.60 -20.69
C GLN A 248 -6.99 -61.93 -21.17
N GLY A 249 -8.26 -61.93 -21.54
CA GLY A 249 -9.00 -63.10 -22.02
C GLY A 249 -9.54 -64.01 -20.93
N ASN A 250 -9.45 -63.59 -19.65
CA ASN A 250 -10.06 -64.34 -18.55
C ASN A 250 -11.56 -64.08 -18.54
N ILE A 251 -12.36 -65.13 -18.55
CA ILE A 251 -13.82 -65.01 -18.51
C ILE A 251 -14.24 -64.47 -17.14
N ASN A 252 -14.90 -63.32 -17.12
CA ASN A 252 -15.31 -62.62 -15.90
C ASN A 252 -16.83 -62.68 -15.65
N TYR A 253 -17.61 -63.19 -16.62
CA TYR A 253 -19.04 -63.39 -16.48
C TYR A 253 -19.52 -64.56 -17.35
N TYR A 254 -20.45 -65.34 -16.81
CA TYR A 254 -21.25 -66.35 -17.51
C TYR A 254 -22.73 -66.07 -17.22
N SER A 255 -23.59 -66.11 -18.25
CA SER A 255 -25.04 -66.09 -18.03
C SER A 255 -25.53 -67.40 -17.44
N LYS A 256 -26.68 -67.40 -16.75
CA LYS A 256 -27.30 -68.60 -16.17
C LYS A 256 -27.60 -69.70 -17.18
N LYS A 257 -27.73 -69.37 -18.46
CA LYS A 257 -27.88 -70.36 -19.54
C LYS A 257 -26.72 -71.34 -19.64
N TRP A 258 -25.52 -70.96 -19.21
CA TRP A 258 -24.39 -71.90 -19.12
C TRP A 258 -24.66 -73.02 -18.13
N GLU A 259 -25.17 -72.70 -16.95
CA GLU A 259 -25.51 -73.69 -15.92
C GLU A 259 -26.68 -74.56 -16.36
N GLU A 260 -27.74 -73.95 -16.91
CA GLU A 260 -28.92 -74.67 -17.40
C GLU A 260 -28.60 -75.65 -18.53
N TYR A 261 -27.67 -75.30 -19.43
CA TYR A 261 -27.34 -76.13 -20.59
C TYR A 261 -26.27 -77.18 -20.30
N THR A 262 -25.22 -76.80 -19.56
CA THR A 262 -24.05 -77.68 -19.33
C THR A 262 -24.19 -78.54 -18.07
N GLY A 263 -25.05 -78.15 -17.13
CA GLY A 263 -25.24 -78.80 -15.84
C GLY A 263 -24.15 -78.49 -14.81
N TYR A 264 -23.15 -77.67 -15.14
CA TYR A 264 -22.11 -77.20 -14.22
C TYR A 264 -22.52 -75.87 -13.59
N ASP A 265 -22.32 -75.74 -12.28
CA ASP A 265 -22.50 -74.45 -11.61
C ASP A 265 -21.47 -73.43 -12.11
N ILE A 266 -21.88 -72.16 -12.19
CA ILE A 266 -21.05 -71.07 -12.72
C ILE A 266 -19.74 -70.91 -11.93
N GLU A 267 -19.75 -71.14 -10.62
CA GLU A 267 -18.56 -70.98 -9.78
C GLU A 267 -17.52 -72.06 -10.07
N THR A 268 -17.96 -73.28 -10.39
CA THR A 268 -17.08 -74.35 -10.91
C THR A 268 -16.53 -73.97 -12.28
N LEU A 269 -17.36 -73.46 -13.20
CA LEU A 269 -16.87 -73.04 -14.53
C LEU A 269 -15.83 -71.91 -14.48
N LYS A 270 -16.00 -70.95 -13.56
CA LYS A 270 -15.01 -69.89 -13.32
C LYS A 270 -13.69 -70.41 -12.77
N LYS A 271 -13.72 -71.43 -11.89
CA LYS A 271 -12.52 -71.98 -11.24
C LYS A 271 -11.78 -72.98 -12.11
N GLU A 272 -12.53 -73.81 -12.83
CA GLU A 272 -12.01 -75.00 -13.48
C GLU A 272 -11.90 -74.87 -15.01
N SER A 273 -12.28 -73.70 -15.54
CA SER A 273 -12.33 -73.33 -16.96
C SER A 273 -13.41 -74.06 -17.77
N TRP A 274 -13.99 -73.34 -18.72
CA TRP A 274 -14.96 -73.84 -19.70
C TRP A 274 -14.42 -75.00 -20.54
N ILE A 275 -13.09 -75.14 -20.62
CA ILE A 275 -12.39 -76.23 -21.31
C ILE A 275 -12.83 -77.61 -20.80
N LYS A 276 -13.25 -77.75 -19.53
CA LYS A 276 -13.75 -79.02 -18.99
C LYS A 276 -15.07 -79.51 -19.61
N ILE A 277 -15.84 -78.62 -20.20
CA ILE A 277 -17.10 -78.97 -20.87
C ILE A 277 -16.84 -79.48 -22.31
N VAL A 278 -15.65 -79.23 -22.85
CA VAL A 278 -15.29 -79.67 -24.21
C VAL A 278 -15.13 -81.19 -24.21
N HIS A 279 -15.80 -81.86 -25.16
CA HIS A 279 -15.71 -83.31 -25.31
C HIS A 279 -14.23 -83.74 -25.54
N PRO A 280 -13.75 -84.83 -24.90
CA PRO A 280 -12.33 -85.23 -24.94
C PRO A 280 -11.72 -85.30 -26.34
N ASP A 281 -12.46 -85.83 -27.32
CA ASP A 281 -12.02 -85.95 -28.72
C ASP A 281 -11.69 -84.60 -29.40
N PHE A 282 -12.23 -83.49 -28.87
CA PHE A 282 -12.02 -82.13 -29.39
C PHE A 282 -11.20 -81.26 -28.44
N LEU A 283 -10.76 -81.79 -27.31
CA LEU A 283 -10.08 -81.02 -26.27
C LEU A 283 -8.76 -80.42 -26.78
N GLU A 284 -7.95 -81.25 -27.43
CA GLU A 284 -6.61 -80.85 -27.88
C GLU A 284 -6.69 -79.83 -29.02
N SER A 285 -7.55 -80.07 -30.01
CA SER A 285 -7.78 -79.14 -31.11
C SER A 285 -8.39 -77.81 -30.65
N THR A 286 -9.27 -77.83 -29.65
CA THR A 286 -9.86 -76.60 -29.08
C THR A 286 -8.82 -75.80 -28.30
N LYS A 287 -7.95 -76.44 -27.52
CA LYS A 287 -6.86 -75.77 -26.79
C LYS A 287 -5.87 -75.12 -27.74
N GLU A 288 -5.46 -75.80 -28.80
CA GLU A 288 -4.56 -75.24 -29.82
C GLU A 288 -5.14 -73.99 -30.47
N ILE A 289 -6.43 -74.02 -30.83
CA ILE A 289 -7.12 -72.86 -31.41
C ILE A 289 -7.24 -71.72 -30.39
N TYR A 290 -7.55 -72.03 -29.13
CA TYR A 290 -7.67 -71.02 -28.07
C TYR A 290 -6.33 -70.32 -27.80
N ILE A 291 -5.23 -71.07 -27.69
CA ILE A 291 -3.88 -70.51 -27.51
C ILE A 291 -3.49 -69.63 -28.71
N LYS A 292 -3.83 -70.07 -29.93
CA LYS A 292 -3.56 -69.28 -31.15
C LYS A 292 -4.31 -67.95 -31.18
N TRP A 293 -5.55 -67.93 -30.67
CA TRP A 293 -6.39 -66.74 -30.63
C TRP A 293 -6.10 -65.82 -29.44
N ASN A 294 -5.49 -66.35 -28.38
CA ASN A 294 -5.18 -65.63 -27.15
C ASN A 294 -3.69 -65.83 -26.79
N PRO A 295 -2.74 -65.40 -27.66
CA PRO A 295 -1.32 -65.48 -27.34
C PRO A 295 -1.02 -64.55 -26.18
N GLU A 296 -0.26 -65.03 -25.18
CA GLU A 296 0.19 -64.24 -24.02
C GLU A 296 0.83 -62.90 -24.39
#